data_AF-A0A8X6SSQ8-F1
#
_entry.id   AF-A0A8X6SSQ8-F1
#
_cell.length_a   1.000
_cell.length_b   1.000
_cell.length_c   1.000
_cell.angle_alpha   90.00
_cell.angle_beta   90.00
_cell.angle_gamma   90.00
#
_symmetry.space_group_name_H-M   'P 1'
#
loop_
_entity.id
_entity.type
_entity.pdbx_description
1 polymer ?
#
loop_
_entity_poly.entity_id
_entity_poly.type
_entity_poly.pdbx_seq_one_letter_code
_entity_poly.pdbx_strand_id
1 'polypeptide(L)'
;MLCSKLLPNSSVAPLRRHLKTVHPECKDKNQDLFVRKKEQLLESQKTMMHVTQTINENATEASYLVSYRIAQAGEVHTIAEDLIKPCVLDITKCMLDEKSAKHVSTVPLSNDTVSRRIHDLASYVKQELVTRLQKARFVLQIDESTEVAGLAILLVIVRYPYENSFEEDMLMCSPLPTNTTGEEFFNKINIFFEEKIISVGTIALTFVQMGPRR
;
A
#
# COMPACT_ATOMS: atom_id res chain seq x y z
N MET A 1 -13.21 -3.62 36.92
CA MET A 1 -12.22 -4.56 37.51
C MET A 1 -11.31 -3.77 38.43
N LEU A 2 -11.02 -4.25 39.64
CA LEU A 2 -10.09 -3.59 40.58
C LEU A 2 -8.67 -4.16 40.54
N CYS A 3 -8.51 -5.44 40.20
CA CYS A 3 -7.20 -6.13 40.15
C CYS A 3 -7.11 -7.28 39.13
N SER A 4 -7.98 -7.28 38.11
CA SER A 4 -7.99 -8.28 37.02
C SER A 4 -8.07 -9.77 37.43
N LYS A 5 -8.39 -10.08 38.69
CA LYS A 5 -8.65 -11.46 39.15
C LYS A 5 -10.05 -11.93 38.76
N LEU A 6 -10.14 -13.07 38.10
CA LEU A 6 -11.40 -13.78 37.87
C LEU A 6 -11.87 -14.40 39.19
N LEU A 7 -13.05 -13.99 39.65
CA LEU A 7 -13.71 -14.60 40.80
C LEU A 7 -14.71 -15.65 40.30
N PRO A 8 -14.93 -16.75 41.04
CA PRO A 8 -15.96 -17.75 40.70
C PRO A 8 -17.34 -17.09 40.55
N ASN A 9 -18.03 -17.42 39.45
CA ASN A 9 -18.99 -16.54 38.80
C ASN A 9 -20.39 -16.43 39.45
N SER A 10 -20.55 -16.69 40.75
CA SER A 10 -21.93 -16.79 41.31
C SER A 10 -22.12 -16.49 42.80
N SER A 11 -21.17 -15.88 43.53
CA SER A 11 -21.46 -15.54 44.93
C SER A 11 -20.92 -14.20 45.43
N VAL A 12 -21.76 -13.55 46.24
CA VAL A 12 -21.48 -12.27 46.92
C VAL A 12 -20.42 -12.44 48.01
N ALA A 13 -20.27 -13.64 48.57
CA ALA A 13 -19.34 -13.92 49.65
C ALA A 13 -17.86 -13.87 49.23
N PRO A 14 -17.41 -14.52 48.13
CA PRO A 14 -16.07 -14.34 47.57
C PRO A 14 -15.74 -12.91 47.20
N LEU A 15 -16.69 -12.17 46.61
CA LEU A 15 -16.49 -10.75 46.27
C LEU A 15 -16.32 -9.88 47.51
N ARG A 16 -17.17 -10.03 48.53
CA ARG A 16 -17.04 -9.30 49.80
C ARG A 16 -15.73 -9.64 50.52
N ARG A 17 -15.32 -10.90 50.53
CA ARG A 17 -14.03 -11.32 51.13
C ARG A 17 -12.86 -10.73 50.36
N HIS A 18 -12.92 -10.75 49.03
CA HIS A 18 -11.91 -10.18 48.15
C HIS A 18 -11.77 -8.66 48.35
N LEU A 19 -12.88 -7.93 48.41
CA LEU A 19 -12.85 -6.51 48.74
C LEU A 19 -12.25 -6.27 50.14
N LYS A 20 -12.64 -7.02 51.17
CA LYS A 20 -12.08 -6.85 52.52
C LYS A 20 -10.58 -7.14 52.63
N THR A 21 -10.06 -8.08 51.83
CA THR A 21 -8.69 -8.62 51.99
C THR A 21 -7.70 -8.04 50.98
N VAL A 22 -8.16 -7.71 49.77
CA VAL A 22 -7.33 -7.24 48.66
C VAL A 22 -7.56 -5.77 48.34
N HIS A 23 -8.78 -5.25 48.59
CA HIS A 23 -9.14 -3.85 48.36
C HIS A 23 -9.91 -3.23 49.55
N PRO A 24 -9.32 -3.17 50.75
CA PRO A 24 -10.02 -2.70 51.95
C PRO A 24 -10.67 -1.32 51.78
N GLU A 25 -10.03 -0.46 50.96
CA GLU A 25 -10.48 0.87 50.57
C GLU A 25 -11.77 0.88 49.72
N CYS A 26 -12.19 -0.27 49.20
CA CYS A 26 -13.38 -0.46 48.37
C CYS A 26 -14.48 -1.27 49.03
N LYS A 27 -14.30 -1.65 50.30
CA LYS A 27 -15.22 -2.49 51.06
C LYS A 27 -16.62 -1.87 51.23
N ASP A 28 -16.68 -0.56 51.48
CA ASP A 28 -17.91 0.18 51.81
C ASP A 28 -18.28 1.23 50.72
N LYS A 29 -17.71 1.11 49.53
CA LYS A 29 -17.94 2.04 48.41
C LYS A 29 -19.22 1.66 47.63
N ASN A 30 -20.02 2.68 47.27
CA ASN A 30 -21.26 2.49 46.51
C ASN A 30 -21.03 1.97 45.09
N GLN A 31 -22.06 1.35 44.53
CA GLN A 31 -22.09 0.76 43.19
C GLN A 31 -21.66 1.75 42.09
N ASP A 32 -22.00 3.03 42.22
CA ASP A 32 -21.63 4.10 41.29
C ASP A 32 -20.13 4.22 41.07
N LEU A 33 -19.33 3.94 42.10
CA LEU A 33 -17.87 3.99 42.02
C LEU A 33 -17.31 2.86 41.15
N PHE A 34 -17.97 1.70 41.16
CA PHE A 34 -17.63 0.56 40.30
C PHE A 34 -18.13 0.77 38.87
N VAL A 35 -19.29 1.38 38.68
CA VAL A 35 -19.81 1.78 37.36
C VAL A 35 -18.86 2.79 36.72
N ARG A 36 -18.48 3.85 37.43
CA ARG A 36 -17.53 4.85 36.94
C ARG A 36 -16.16 4.26 36.59
N LYS A 37 -15.64 3.34 37.41
CA LYS A 37 -14.38 2.63 37.11
C LYS A 37 -14.51 1.70 35.90
N LYS A 38 -15.67 1.07 35.69
CA LYS A 38 -15.94 0.26 34.50
C LYS A 38 -15.97 1.14 33.24
N GLU A 39 -16.64 2.28 33.30
CA GLU A 39 -16.69 3.25 32.21
C GLU A 39 -15.30 3.80 31.87
N GLN A 40 -14.49 4.17 32.87
CA GLN A 40 -13.11 4.59 32.66
C GLN A 40 -12.25 3.51 31.96
N LEU A 41 -12.42 2.23 32.35
CA LEU A 41 -11.72 1.13 31.70
C LEU A 41 -12.17 0.93 30.26
N LEU A 42 -13.47 0.98 29.99
CA LEU A 42 -14.01 0.89 28.64
C LEU A 42 -13.51 2.04 27.75
N GLU A 43 -13.47 3.25 28.30
CA GLU A 43 -12.97 4.43 27.58
C GLU A 43 -11.46 4.32 27.31
N SER A 44 -10.68 3.82 28.27
CA SER A 44 -9.26 3.53 28.07
C SER A 44 -9.03 2.44 27.01
N GLN A 45 -9.89 1.42 26.94
CA GLN A 45 -9.82 0.38 25.90
C GLN A 45 -10.13 0.94 24.52
N LYS A 46 -11.19 1.75 24.38
CA LYS A 46 -11.51 2.44 23.11
C LYS A 46 -10.36 3.34 22.66
N THR A 47 -9.79 4.10 23.58
CA THR A 47 -8.65 4.97 23.30
C THR A 47 -7.44 4.16 22.83
N MET A 48 -7.13 3.04 23.49
CA MET A 48 -6.06 2.14 23.05
C MET A 48 -6.33 1.56 21.66
N MET A 49 -7.56 1.13 21.38
CA MET A 49 -7.94 0.61 20.05
C MET A 49 -7.73 1.68 18.97
N HIS A 50 -8.18 2.92 19.21
CA HIS A 50 -7.99 4.03 18.28
C HIS A 50 -6.49 4.35 18.07
N VAL A 51 -5.70 4.37 19.14
CA VAL A 51 -4.24 4.58 19.06
C VAL A 51 -3.58 3.45 18.26
N THR A 52 -3.96 2.19 18.49
CA THR A 52 -3.39 1.07 17.70
C THR A 52 -3.79 1.13 16.23
N GLN A 53 -5.01 1.58 15.92
CA GLN A 53 -5.48 1.75 14.55
C GLN A 53 -4.70 2.85 13.82
N THR A 54 -4.56 4.02 14.44
CA THR A 54 -3.79 5.15 13.88
C THR A 54 -2.30 4.81 13.70
N ILE A 55 -1.70 4.05 14.63
CA ILE A 55 -0.32 3.55 14.47
C ILE A 55 -0.21 2.64 13.24
N ASN A 56 -1.19 1.77 13.01
CA ASN A 56 -1.20 0.85 11.87
C ASN A 56 -1.40 1.61 10.53
N GLU A 57 -2.22 2.65 10.52
CA GLU A 57 -2.40 3.54 9.38
C GLU A 57 -1.09 4.27 9.05
N ASN A 58 -0.44 4.90 10.04
CA ASN A 58 0.84 5.58 9.85
C ASN A 58 1.96 4.64 9.39
N ALA A 59 2.03 3.43 9.96
CA ALA A 59 3.01 2.43 9.54
C ALA A 59 2.77 1.96 8.10
N THR A 60 1.49 1.84 7.72
CA THR A 60 1.10 1.51 6.36
C THR A 60 1.45 2.65 5.39
N GLU A 61 1.12 3.89 5.71
CA GLU A 61 1.48 5.04 4.89
C GLU A 61 3.01 5.14 4.70
N ALA A 62 3.78 5.04 5.79
CA ALA A 62 5.24 5.08 5.74
C ALA A 62 5.83 4.00 4.81
N SER A 63 5.30 2.77 4.86
CA SER A 63 5.79 1.71 3.97
C SER A 63 5.41 1.92 2.50
N TYR A 64 4.26 2.56 2.19
CA TYR A 64 3.94 2.94 0.81
C TYR A 64 4.88 4.05 0.31
N LEU A 65 5.21 5.02 1.16
CA LEU A 65 6.17 6.07 0.81
C LEU A 65 7.56 5.50 0.51
N VAL A 66 8.06 4.56 1.33
CA VAL A 66 9.33 3.88 1.06
C VAL A 66 9.25 3.09 -0.25
N SER A 67 8.18 2.32 -0.46
CA SER A 67 7.97 1.54 -1.69
C SER A 67 7.93 2.43 -2.94
N TYR A 68 7.25 3.58 -2.86
CA TYR A 68 7.20 4.58 -3.92
C TYR A 68 8.59 5.13 -4.24
N ARG A 69 9.39 5.47 -3.23
CA ARG A 69 10.75 5.98 -3.44
C ARG A 69 11.68 4.96 -4.10
N ILE A 70 11.57 3.69 -3.72
CA ILE A 70 12.33 2.58 -4.34
C ILE A 70 11.94 2.45 -5.82
N ALA A 71 10.64 2.41 -6.11
CA ALA A 71 10.15 2.32 -7.48
C ALA A 71 10.57 3.53 -8.32
N GLN A 72 10.48 4.75 -7.77
CA GLN A 72 10.87 5.99 -8.42
C GLN A 72 12.37 6.03 -8.74
N ALA A 73 13.21 5.44 -7.88
CA ALA A 73 14.65 5.33 -8.10
C ALA A 73 15.03 4.19 -9.08
N GLY A 74 14.09 3.33 -9.47
CA GLY A 74 14.36 2.16 -10.30
C GLY A 74 15.12 1.05 -9.56
N GLU A 75 15.09 1.06 -8.23
CA GLU A 75 15.83 0.12 -7.40
C GLU A 75 15.08 -1.21 -7.20
N VAL A 76 15.82 -2.28 -6.93
CA VAL A 76 15.23 -3.57 -6.60
C VAL A 76 14.48 -3.51 -5.26
N HIS A 77 13.28 -4.08 -5.21
CA HIS A 77 12.44 -4.03 -4.01
C HIS A 77 13.08 -4.67 -2.76
N THR A 78 14.09 -5.53 -2.95
CA THR A 78 14.81 -6.21 -1.86
C THR A 78 15.66 -5.26 -1.01
N ILE A 79 16.03 -4.09 -1.55
CA ILE A 79 16.82 -3.08 -0.84
C ILE A 79 16.13 -2.58 0.43
N ALA A 80 14.80 -2.69 0.50
CA ALA A 80 14.02 -2.27 1.65
C ALA A 80 14.34 -3.09 2.91
N GLU A 81 14.32 -4.42 2.78
CA GLU A 81 14.54 -5.33 3.89
C GLU A 81 16.03 -5.47 4.21
N ASP A 82 16.86 -5.54 3.17
CA ASP A 82 18.30 -5.83 3.29
C ASP A 82 19.11 -4.61 3.79
N LEU A 83 18.69 -3.39 3.44
CA LEU A 83 19.47 -2.18 3.69
C LEU A 83 18.67 -1.07 4.38
N ILE A 84 17.55 -0.63 3.80
CA ILE A 84 16.83 0.55 4.29
C ILE A 84 16.32 0.32 5.71
N LYS A 85 15.71 -0.84 5.99
CA LYS A 85 15.16 -1.15 7.31
C LYS A 85 16.23 -1.19 8.40
N PRO A 86 17.36 -1.92 8.27
CA PRO A 86 18.47 -1.83 9.21
C PRO A 86 18.99 -0.41 9.42
N CYS A 87 19.24 0.35 8.34
CA CYS A 87 19.75 1.71 8.44
C CYS A 87 18.81 2.64 9.23
N VAL A 88 17.50 2.58 8.94
CA VAL A 88 16.51 3.38 9.65
C VAL A 88 16.45 3.00 11.13
N LEU A 89 16.55 1.71 11.46
CA LEU A 89 16.57 1.25 12.84
C LEU A 89 17.82 1.73 13.59
N ASP A 90 19.01 1.61 12.99
CA ASP A 90 20.26 2.05 13.62
C ASP A 90 20.27 3.55 13.86
N ILE A 91 19.87 4.36 12.87
CA ILE A 91 19.72 5.81 13.01
C ILE A 91 18.75 6.14 14.15
N THR A 92 17.59 5.48 14.19
CA THR A 92 16.56 5.73 15.21
C THR A 92 17.06 5.37 16.61
N LYS A 93 17.79 4.24 16.75
CA LYS A 93 18.39 3.84 18.03
C LYS A 93 19.45 4.82 18.50
N CYS A 94 20.31 5.28 17.60
CA CYS A 94 21.41 6.18 17.92
C CYS A 94 20.94 7.61 18.23
N MET A 95 19.98 8.12 17.45
CA MET A 95 19.56 9.52 17.53
C MET A 95 18.39 9.76 18.48
N LEU A 96 17.55 8.75 18.70
CA LEU A 96 16.36 8.85 19.56
C LEU A 96 16.52 7.88 20.74
N ASP A 97 15.92 6.70 20.65
CA ASP A 97 15.98 5.67 21.67
C ASP A 97 15.50 4.30 21.14
N GLU A 98 15.72 3.25 21.93
CA GLU A 98 15.31 1.88 21.60
C GLU A 98 13.78 1.72 21.46
N LYS A 99 12.98 2.56 22.15
CA LYS A 99 11.52 2.49 22.12
C LYS A 99 10.98 3.01 20.79
N SER A 100 11.55 4.11 20.29
CA SER A 100 11.28 4.72 19.00
C SER A 100 11.70 3.78 17.87
N ALA A 101 12.87 3.15 17.99
CA ALA A 101 13.31 2.15 17.03
C ALA A 101 12.37 0.95 16.96
N LYS A 102 11.90 0.43 18.11
CA LYS A 102 10.86 -0.61 18.14
C LYS A 102 9.56 -0.15 17.49
N HIS A 103 9.17 1.10 17.67
CA HIS A 103 8.00 1.65 17.00
C HIS A 103 8.18 1.71 15.48
N VAL A 104 9.31 2.21 14.98
CA VAL A 104 9.63 2.25 13.55
C VAL A 104 9.76 0.85 12.95
N SER A 105 10.21 -0.13 13.73
CA SER A 105 10.31 -1.54 13.28
C SER A 105 8.95 -2.16 12.91
N THR A 106 7.84 -1.55 13.33
CA THR A 106 6.48 -1.95 12.96
C THR A 106 6.13 -1.61 11.51
N VAL A 107 6.89 -0.71 10.86
CA VAL A 107 6.71 -0.40 9.44
C VAL A 107 7.03 -1.65 8.60
N PRO A 108 6.06 -2.17 7.82
CA PRO A 108 6.25 -3.43 7.12
C PRO A 108 7.04 -3.21 5.84
N LEU A 109 8.35 -3.46 5.89
CA LEU A 109 9.28 -3.31 4.77
C LEU A 109 9.85 -4.65 4.28
N SER A 110 9.13 -5.77 4.48
CA SER A 110 9.58 -7.05 3.91
C SER A 110 9.54 -7.02 2.39
N ASN A 111 10.37 -7.84 1.74
CA ASN A 111 10.46 -7.93 0.28
C ASN A 111 9.08 -8.15 -0.36
N ASP A 112 8.29 -9.09 0.17
CA ASP A 112 6.93 -9.36 -0.30
C ASP A 112 6.00 -8.15 -0.13
N THR A 113 6.17 -7.41 0.96
CA THR A 113 5.31 -6.25 1.25
C THR A 113 5.61 -5.10 0.30
N VAL A 114 6.88 -4.80 0.09
CA VAL A 114 7.33 -3.72 -0.78
C VAL A 114 6.99 -4.04 -2.23
N SER A 115 7.24 -5.28 -2.68
CA SER A 115 6.85 -5.75 -4.01
C SER A 115 5.35 -5.55 -4.28
N ARG A 116 4.49 -5.98 -3.34
CA ARG A 116 3.04 -5.79 -3.46
C ARG A 116 2.65 -4.31 -3.52
N ARG A 117 3.24 -3.47 -2.67
CA ARG A 117 2.93 -2.04 -2.62
C ARG A 117 3.37 -1.31 -3.88
N ILE A 118 4.51 -1.69 -4.47
CA ILE A 118 4.94 -1.19 -5.79
C ILE A 118 3.92 -1.59 -6.85
N HIS A 119 3.43 -2.83 -6.82
CA HIS A 119 2.38 -3.29 -7.73
C HIS A 119 1.06 -2.53 -7.56
N ASP A 120 0.64 -2.27 -6.31
CA ASP A 120 -0.56 -1.48 -6.00
C ASP A 120 -0.42 -0.05 -6.53
N LEU A 121 0.72 0.60 -6.30
CA LEU A 121 1.02 1.94 -6.79
C LEU A 121 1.01 1.99 -8.33
N ALA A 122 1.66 1.03 -8.98
CA ALA A 122 1.65 0.92 -10.43
C ALA A 122 0.24 0.71 -10.99
N SER A 123 -0.57 -0.12 -10.31
CA SER A 123 -1.96 -0.36 -10.69
C SER A 123 -2.83 0.89 -10.55
N TYR A 124 -2.64 1.65 -9.47
CA TYR A 124 -3.33 2.92 -9.24
C TYR A 124 -2.98 3.96 -10.31
N VAL A 125 -1.68 4.17 -10.58
CA VAL A 125 -1.22 5.10 -11.63
C VAL A 125 -1.79 4.69 -13.00
N LYS A 126 -1.77 3.39 -13.31
CA LYS A 126 -2.33 2.86 -14.56
C LYS A 126 -3.84 3.11 -14.67
N GLN A 127 -4.59 2.92 -13.58
CA GLN A 127 -6.03 3.18 -13.56
C GLN A 127 -6.35 4.67 -13.75
N GLU A 128 -5.57 5.54 -13.13
CA GLU A 128 -5.68 6.99 -13.29
C GLU A 128 -5.43 7.40 -14.75
N LEU A 129 -4.37 6.88 -15.38
CA LEU A 129 -4.10 7.07 -16.80
C LEU A 129 -5.29 6.62 -17.67
N VAL A 130 -5.78 5.40 -17.47
CA VAL A 130 -6.96 4.87 -18.22
C VAL A 130 -8.16 5.81 -18.07
N THR A 131 -8.43 6.28 -16.85
CA THR A 131 -9.56 7.19 -16.57
C THR A 131 -9.44 8.51 -17.33
N ARG A 132 -8.22 9.01 -17.55
CA ARG A 132 -7.95 10.21 -18.35
C ARG A 132 -8.17 9.93 -19.84
N LEU A 133 -7.64 8.82 -20.35
CA LEU A 133 -7.78 8.42 -21.76
C LEU A 133 -9.24 8.14 -22.18
N GLN A 134 -10.08 7.70 -21.24
CA GLN A 134 -11.52 7.54 -21.48
C GLN A 134 -12.26 8.87 -21.71
N LYS A 135 -11.71 9.99 -21.22
CA LYS A 135 -12.36 11.31 -21.23
C LYS A 135 -11.77 12.28 -22.26
N ALA A 136 -10.61 11.95 -22.81
CA ALA A 136 -9.86 12.84 -23.69
C ALA A 136 -9.45 12.12 -24.98
N ARG A 137 -9.23 12.91 -26.04
CA ARG A 137 -8.55 12.41 -27.24
C ARG A 137 -7.06 12.34 -26.97
N PHE A 138 -6.41 11.32 -27.50
CA PHE A 138 -4.98 11.09 -27.29
C PHE A 138 -4.31 10.60 -28.56
N VAL A 139 -2.99 10.69 -28.59
CA VAL A 139 -2.13 10.14 -29.62
C VAL A 139 -1.52 8.84 -29.10
N LEU A 140 -1.47 7.82 -29.95
CA LEU A 140 -0.86 6.54 -29.65
C LEU A 140 0.50 6.44 -30.35
N GLN A 141 1.55 6.15 -29.60
CA GLN A 141 2.86 5.81 -30.13
C GLN A 141 3.17 4.35 -29.80
N ILE A 142 3.39 3.56 -30.85
CA ILE A 142 3.70 2.14 -30.75
C ILE A 142 5.14 1.95 -31.22
N ASP A 143 5.95 1.36 -30.36
CA ASP A 143 7.36 1.06 -30.63
C ASP A 143 7.68 -0.40 -30.32
N GLU A 144 8.53 -0.99 -31.16
CA GLU A 144 9.10 -2.31 -30.94
C GLU A 144 10.54 -2.14 -30.43
N SER A 145 10.76 -2.49 -29.17
CA SER A 145 12.08 -2.45 -28.54
C SER A 145 12.64 -3.85 -28.33
N THR A 146 13.92 -3.95 -27.99
CA THR A 146 14.58 -5.23 -27.69
C THR A 146 15.11 -5.19 -26.26
N GLU A 147 14.72 -6.17 -25.44
CA GLU A 147 15.24 -6.34 -24.09
C GLU A 147 16.72 -6.78 -24.12
N VAL A 148 17.40 -6.70 -22.98
CA VAL A 148 18.79 -7.14 -22.79
C VAL A 148 19.00 -8.61 -23.19
N ALA A 149 17.98 -9.46 -23.01
CA ALA A 149 18.00 -10.87 -23.42
C ALA A 149 17.72 -11.10 -24.93
N GLY A 150 17.54 -10.04 -25.73
CA GLY A 150 17.23 -10.14 -27.16
C GLY A 150 15.77 -10.42 -27.47
N LEU A 151 14.88 -10.39 -26.48
CA LEU A 151 13.44 -10.56 -26.67
C LEU A 151 12.81 -9.26 -27.15
N ALA A 152 11.93 -9.35 -28.14
CA ALA A 152 11.16 -8.19 -28.60
C ALA A 152 10.14 -7.78 -27.52
N ILE A 153 9.99 -6.48 -27.31
CA ILE A 153 9.04 -5.88 -26.37
C ILE A 153 8.20 -4.84 -27.11
N LEU A 154 6.90 -4.92 -26.93
CA LEU A 154 5.94 -3.92 -27.39
C LEU A 154 5.84 -2.82 -26.34
N LEU A 155 6.20 -1.61 -26.74
CA LEU A 155 6.00 -0.39 -25.98
C LEU A 155 4.86 0.40 -26.60
N VAL A 156 3.89 0.76 -25.76
CA VAL A 156 2.78 1.63 -26.15
C VAL A 156 2.79 2.83 -25.23
N ILE A 157 3.04 3.99 -25.82
CA ILE A 157 3.07 5.28 -25.15
C ILE A 157 1.86 6.08 -25.64
N VAL A 158 1.26 6.84 -24.74
CA VAL A 158 0.14 7.73 -25.05
C VAL A 158 0.52 9.15 -24.72
N ARG A 159 0.12 10.07 -25.61
CA ARG A 159 0.23 11.50 -25.37
C ARG A 159 -1.16 12.12 -25.34
N TYR A 160 -1.52 12.79 -24.26
CA TYR A 160 -2.89 13.25 -24.02
C TYR A 160 -2.91 14.63 -23.35
N PRO A 161 -3.95 15.45 -23.58
CA PRO A 161 -4.09 16.71 -22.87
C PRO A 161 -4.48 16.44 -21.41
N TYR A 162 -3.77 17.08 -20.49
CA TYR A 162 -4.08 17.03 -19.06
C TYR A 162 -3.82 18.40 -18.45
N GLU A 163 -4.81 18.92 -17.72
CA GLU A 163 -4.80 20.28 -17.22
C GLU A 163 -4.47 21.30 -18.33
N ASN A 164 -3.30 21.95 -18.25
CA ASN A 164 -2.84 22.99 -19.17
C ASN A 164 -1.64 22.54 -20.03
N SER A 165 -1.29 21.25 -20.02
CA SER A 165 -0.16 20.64 -20.74
C SER A 165 -0.57 19.41 -21.54
N PHE A 166 0.37 18.87 -22.30
CA PHE A 166 0.28 17.53 -22.85
C PHE A 166 1.22 16.63 -22.06
N GLU A 167 0.67 15.58 -21.49
CA GLU A 167 1.42 14.57 -20.75
C GLU A 167 1.66 13.35 -21.64
N GLU A 168 2.75 12.65 -21.35
CA GLU A 168 3.17 11.45 -22.06
C GLU A 168 3.45 10.34 -21.06
N ASP A 169 2.74 9.21 -21.19
CA ASP A 169 2.84 8.10 -20.26
C ASP A 169 2.90 6.75 -21.01
N MET A 170 3.56 5.77 -20.40
CA MET A 170 3.57 4.40 -20.89
C MET A 170 2.27 3.70 -20.54
N LEU A 171 1.48 3.34 -21.56
CA LEU A 171 0.22 2.61 -21.42
C LEU A 171 0.45 1.11 -21.22
N MET A 172 1.38 0.55 -21.99
CA MET A 172 1.67 -0.89 -21.99
C MET A 172 3.14 -1.13 -22.33
N CYS A 173 3.73 -2.09 -21.62
CA CYS A 173 5.00 -2.72 -21.95
C CYS A 173 4.76 -4.24 -21.86
N SER A 174 4.91 -4.96 -22.96
CA SER A 174 4.64 -6.41 -22.98
C SER A 174 5.61 -7.16 -23.87
N PRO A 175 6.09 -8.34 -23.46
CA PRO A 175 6.95 -9.16 -24.30
C PRO A 175 6.19 -9.63 -25.53
N LEU A 176 6.97 -9.83 -26.59
CA LEU A 176 6.52 -10.29 -27.90
C LEU A 176 7.15 -11.66 -28.20
N PRO A 177 6.36 -12.65 -28.64
CA PRO A 177 6.93 -13.88 -29.14
C PRO A 177 7.84 -13.63 -30.35
N THR A 178 8.80 -14.53 -30.59
CA THR A 178 9.85 -14.39 -31.63
C THR A 178 9.33 -14.30 -33.07
N ASN A 179 8.04 -14.54 -33.31
CA ASN A 179 7.39 -14.53 -34.62
C ASN A 179 6.14 -13.64 -34.66
N THR A 180 6.11 -12.54 -33.89
CA THR A 180 4.91 -11.69 -33.81
C THR A 180 4.59 -11.04 -35.15
N THR A 181 3.39 -11.31 -35.66
CA THR A 181 2.86 -10.65 -36.86
C THR A 181 2.27 -9.28 -36.50
N GLY A 182 2.17 -8.39 -37.49
CA GLY A 182 1.43 -7.12 -37.39
C GLY A 182 0.11 -7.25 -36.61
N GLU A 183 -0.64 -8.31 -36.92
CA GLU A 183 -1.94 -8.64 -36.35
C GLU A 183 -1.91 -8.94 -34.85
N GLU A 184 -0.92 -9.70 -34.37
CA GLU A 184 -0.81 -10.02 -32.94
C GLU A 184 -0.58 -8.78 -32.07
N PHE A 185 0.14 -7.77 -32.59
CA PHE A 185 0.29 -6.48 -31.92
C PHE A 185 -1.04 -5.75 -31.77
N PHE A 186 -1.76 -5.63 -32.88
CA PHE A 186 -3.06 -4.95 -32.90
C PHE A 186 -4.06 -5.68 -32.00
N ASN A 187 -4.06 -7.01 -31.99
CA ASN A 187 -4.93 -7.79 -31.13
C ASN A 187 -4.63 -7.55 -29.64
N LYS A 188 -3.35 -7.50 -29.22
CA LYS A 188 -2.99 -7.17 -27.83
C LYS A 188 -3.49 -5.78 -27.42
N ILE A 189 -3.30 -4.78 -28.28
CA ILE A 189 -3.76 -3.41 -28.02
C ILE A 189 -5.29 -3.37 -27.98
N ASN A 190 -5.96 -4.03 -28.92
CA ASN A 190 -7.42 -4.02 -29.00
C ASN A 190 -8.06 -4.70 -27.78
N ILE A 191 -7.55 -5.87 -27.37
CA ILE A 191 -7.97 -6.55 -26.14
C ILE A 191 -7.81 -5.62 -24.93
N PHE A 192 -6.66 -4.94 -24.81
CA PHE A 192 -6.45 -3.99 -23.72
C PHE A 192 -7.47 -2.83 -23.74
N PHE A 193 -7.78 -2.30 -24.91
CA PHE A 193 -8.73 -1.21 -25.08
C PHE A 193 -10.15 -1.65 -24.72
N GLU A 194 -10.55 -2.85 -25.13
CA GLU A 194 -11.83 -3.46 -24.77
C GLU A 194 -11.94 -3.69 -23.26
N GLU A 195 -10.93 -4.31 -22.63
CA GLU A 195 -10.88 -4.56 -21.19
C GLU A 195 -10.94 -3.27 -20.36
N LYS A 196 -10.30 -2.21 -20.85
CA LYS A 196 -10.23 -0.91 -20.18
C LYS A 196 -11.29 0.07 -20.64
N ILE A 197 -12.22 -0.34 -21.51
CA ILE A 197 -13.31 0.49 -22.04
C ILE A 197 -12.76 1.82 -22.63
N ILE A 198 -11.62 1.73 -23.32
CA ILE A 198 -11.03 2.86 -24.05
C ILE A 198 -11.57 2.80 -25.47
N SER A 199 -12.30 3.84 -25.89
CA SER A 199 -12.84 3.89 -27.24
C SER A 199 -11.74 4.13 -28.26
N VAL A 200 -11.63 3.29 -29.28
CA VAL A 200 -10.70 3.50 -30.42
C VAL A 200 -10.97 4.84 -31.12
N GLY A 201 -12.21 5.35 -31.08
CA GLY A 201 -12.59 6.64 -31.67
C GLY A 201 -11.99 7.86 -30.97
N THR A 202 -11.44 7.72 -29.76
CA THR A 202 -10.74 8.83 -29.08
C THR A 202 -9.29 8.96 -29.51
N ILE A 203 -8.73 7.98 -30.23
CA ILE A 203 -7.41 8.08 -30.83
C ILE A 203 -7.45 9.16 -31.93
N ALA A 204 -6.62 10.20 -31.79
CA ALA A 204 -6.48 11.27 -32.76
C ALA A 204 -5.47 10.93 -33.86
N LEU A 205 -4.40 10.22 -33.51
CA LEU A 205 -3.32 9.83 -34.40
C LEU A 205 -2.58 8.62 -33.82
N THR A 206 -2.07 7.77 -34.71
CA THR A 206 -1.24 6.62 -34.33
C THR A 206 0.09 6.70 -35.07
N PHE A 207 1.19 6.64 -34.32
CA PHE A 207 2.54 6.50 -34.84
C PHE A 207 3.03 5.09 -34.56
N VAL A 208 3.59 4.43 -35.58
CA VAL A 208 4.11 3.06 -35.47
C VAL A 208 5.56 3.08 -35.93
N GLN A 209 6.46 2.68 -35.04
CA GLN A 209 7.86 2.45 -35.35
C GLN A 209 8.19 0.99 -35.04
N MET A 210 8.44 0.21 -36.10
CA MET A 210 8.82 -1.20 -35.96
C MET A 210 10.30 -1.34 -36.29
N GLY A 211 10.98 -2.22 -35.56
CA GLY A 211 12.37 -2.55 -35.84
C GLY A 211 12.54 -3.18 -37.23
N PRO A 212 13.77 -3.26 -37.76
CA PRO A 212 14.01 -4.01 -38.98
C PRO A 212 13.58 -5.46 -38.76
N ARG A 213 12.61 -5.94 -39.57
CA ARG A 213 12.18 -7.35 -39.56
C ARG A 213 13.43 -8.21 -39.75
N ARG A 214 13.75 -9.03 -38.74
CA ARG A 214 14.82 -10.04 -38.85
C ARG A 214 14.39 -11.16 -39.79
#